data_AF-Q3U261-F1
#
_entry.id   AF-Q3U261-F1
#
_cell.length_a   1.000
_cell.length_b   1.000
_cell.length_c   1.000
_cell.angle_alpha   90.00
_cell.angle_beta   90.00
_cell.angle_gamma   90.00
#
_symmetry.space_group_name_H-M   'P 1'
#
loop_
_entity.id
_entity.type
_entity.pdbx_description
1 polymer ?
#
loop_
_entity_poly.entity_id
_entity_poly.type
_entity_poly.pdbx_seq_one_letter_code
_entity_poly.pdbx_strand_id
1 'polypeptide(L)'
;QGLRDVDIADAAYYFERDIKGESLFMGRRGLDVQVRGEPLHVERTLIYYLDEKPPQFSMKRLTAGVIAVIAVVSVAVVAGVVVLVVTKRRKSGKYKKVELKELGEMRSEPSL
;
A
#
# COMPACT_ATOMS: atom_id res chain seq x y z
N GLN A 1 20.55 25.62 -39.55
CA GLN A 1 20.59 24.43 -38.69
C GLN A 1 20.60 24.93 -37.26
N GLY A 2 19.49 24.83 -36.53
CA GLY A 2 19.45 25.28 -35.14
C GLY A 2 20.33 24.36 -34.29
N LEU A 3 21.19 24.94 -33.44
CA LEU A 3 21.84 24.18 -32.37
C LEU A 3 20.72 23.45 -31.61
N ARG A 4 20.70 22.11 -31.68
CA ARG A 4 19.85 21.33 -30.79
C ARG A 4 20.52 21.44 -29.43
N ASP A 5 19.93 22.29 -28.59
CA ASP A 5 20.38 22.44 -27.22
C ASP A 5 20.27 21.08 -26.51
N VAL A 6 21.26 20.75 -25.70
CA VAL A 6 21.30 19.48 -24.97
C VAL A 6 20.56 19.68 -23.66
N ASP A 7 19.64 18.77 -23.33
CA ASP A 7 18.92 18.84 -22.06
C ASP A 7 19.91 18.65 -20.89
N ILE A 8 19.74 19.42 -19.82
CA ILE A 8 20.56 19.29 -18.61
C ILE A 8 20.42 17.90 -17.97
N ALA A 9 19.26 17.24 -18.15
CA ALA A 9 19.05 15.86 -17.75
C ALA A 9 19.94 14.89 -18.53
N ASP A 10 20.11 15.11 -19.84
CA ASP A 10 20.99 14.30 -20.68
C ASP A 10 22.46 14.52 -20.27
N ALA A 11 22.86 15.77 -20.02
CA ALA A 11 24.19 16.09 -19.53
C ALA A 11 24.49 15.43 -18.16
N ALA A 12 23.54 15.48 -17.24
CA ALA A 12 23.65 14.83 -15.93
C ALA A 12 23.75 13.30 -16.07
N TYR A 13 23.01 12.71 -17.01
CA TYR A 13 23.07 11.28 -17.29
C TYR A 13 24.41 10.83 -17.88
N TYR A 14 24.96 11.58 -18.84
CA TYR A 14 26.31 11.30 -19.36
C TYR A 14 27.38 11.43 -18.27
N PHE A 15 27.26 12.44 -17.40
CA PHE A 15 28.14 12.62 -16.25
C PHE A 15 28.06 11.44 -15.27
N GLU A 16 26.86 10.95 -14.97
CA GLU A 16 26.65 9.77 -14.13
C GLU A 16 27.35 8.53 -14.72
N ARG A 17 27.21 8.33 -16.03
CA ARG A 17 27.86 7.23 -16.76
C ARG A 17 29.38 7.34 -16.70
N ASP A 18 29.94 8.53 -16.87
CA ASP A 18 31.38 8.77 -16.80
C ASP A 18 31.95 8.48 -15.40
N ILE A 19 31.28 8.93 -14.32
CA ILE A 19 31.70 8.65 -12.94
C ILE A 19 31.67 7.15 -12.63
N LYS A 20 30.67 6.43 -13.16
CA LYS A 20 30.53 4.98 -12.97
C LYS A 20 31.48 4.14 -13.81
N GLY A 21 32.29 4.77 -14.67
CA GLY A 21 33.18 4.07 -15.61
C GLY A 21 32.46 3.44 -16.81
N GLU A 22 31.20 3.84 -17.04
CA GLU A 22 30.33 3.36 -18.12
C GLU A 22 30.16 4.41 -19.22
N SER A 23 31.23 5.17 -19.49
CA SER A 23 31.26 6.25 -20.48
C SER A 23 30.67 5.79 -21.81
N LEU A 24 29.73 6.60 -22.33
CA LEU A 24 29.09 6.35 -23.62
C LEU A 24 29.93 6.89 -24.80
N PHE A 25 31.00 7.62 -24.51
CA PHE A 25 31.92 8.15 -25.53
C PHE A 25 32.97 7.12 -25.91
N MET A 26 33.12 6.88 -27.22
CA MET A 26 34.14 5.97 -27.75
C MET A 26 35.54 6.40 -27.31
N GLY A 27 36.32 5.44 -26.80
CA GLY A 27 37.71 5.66 -26.37
C GLY A 27 37.87 6.24 -24.96
N ARG A 28 36.78 6.65 -24.30
CA ARG A 28 36.78 7.04 -22.88
C ARG A 28 36.29 5.89 -22.00
N ARG A 29 36.92 5.72 -20.84
CA ARG A 29 36.57 4.68 -19.85
C ARG A 29 35.96 5.23 -18.57
N GLY A 30 35.70 6.53 -18.51
CA GLY A 30 35.13 7.20 -17.34
C GLY A 30 35.52 8.67 -17.26
N LEU A 31 35.28 9.26 -16.08
CA LEU A 31 35.59 10.65 -15.78
C LEU A 31 37.12 10.87 -15.71
N ASP A 32 37.64 11.67 -16.64
CA ASP A 32 39.05 12.10 -16.69
C ASP A 32 39.12 13.62 -16.52
N VAL A 33 39.02 14.06 -15.27
CA VAL A 33 39.15 15.47 -14.87
C VAL A 33 40.36 15.59 -13.97
N GLN A 34 41.24 16.55 -14.27
CA GLN A 34 42.46 16.79 -13.51
C GLN A 34 42.46 18.20 -12.93
N VAL A 35 42.89 18.34 -11.68
CA VAL A 35 43.03 19.62 -10.99
C VAL A 35 44.50 19.81 -10.65
N ARG A 36 45.14 20.82 -11.25
CA ARG A 36 46.58 21.08 -11.11
C ARG A 36 47.48 19.90 -11.49
N GLY A 37 47.05 19.09 -12.46
CA GLY A 37 47.79 17.92 -12.95
C GLY A 37 47.55 16.63 -12.17
N GLU A 38 46.72 16.66 -11.11
CA GLU A 38 46.34 15.48 -10.35
C GLU A 38 44.91 15.01 -10.72
N PRO A 39 44.66 13.70 -10.89
CA PRO A 39 43.33 13.17 -11.15
C PRO A 39 42.35 13.47 -10.02
N LEU A 40 41.14 13.91 -10.39
CA LEU A 40 40.04 14.11 -9.45
C LEU A 40 39.29 12.80 -9.21
N HIS A 41 39.41 12.24 -8.01
CA HIS A 41 38.63 11.07 -7.59
C HIS A 41 37.32 11.50 -6.95
N VAL A 42 36.22 10.88 -7.39
CA VAL A 42 34.86 11.16 -6.89
C VAL A 42 34.27 9.86 -6.35
N GLU A 43 33.94 9.83 -5.06
CA GLU A 43 33.45 8.60 -4.40
C GLU A 43 31.92 8.55 -4.26
N ARG A 44 31.29 9.67 -3.89
CA ARG A 44 29.84 9.75 -3.65
C ARG A 44 29.25 10.96 -4.36
N THR A 45 28.78 10.73 -5.58
CA THR A 45 28.04 11.73 -6.35
C THR A 45 26.54 11.58 -6.13
N LEU A 46 25.85 12.69 -5.88
CA LEU A 46 24.39 12.75 -5.80
C LEU A 46 23.90 13.73 -6.87
N ILE A 47 22.88 13.31 -7.64
CA ILE A 47 22.24 14.14 -8.66
C ILE A 47 20.81 14.42 -8.20
N TYR A 48 20.48 15.69 -8.04
CA TYR A 48 19.14 16.14 -7.64
C TYR A 48 18.44 16.76 -8.84
N TYR A 49 17.34 16.15 -9.26
CA TYR A 49 16.45 16.70 -10.27
C TYR A 49 15.41 17.57 -9.59
N LEU A 50 15.36 18.84 -9.98
CA LEU A 50 14.39 19.82 -9.48
C LEU A 50 13.46 20.19 -10.62
N ASP A 51 12.19 19.78 -10.50
CA ASP A 51 11.14 20.18 -11.42
C ASP A 51 10.63 21.58 -11.07
N GLU A 52 10.24 22.36 -12.09
CA GLU A 52 9.60 23.67 -11.90
C GLU A 52 8.26 23.57 -11.15
N LYS A 53 7.59 22.42 -11.30
CA LYS A 53 6.31 22.14 -10.65
C LYS A 53 6.51 21.08 -9.58
N PRO A 54 5.82 21.20 -8.43
CA PRO A 54 5.92 20.19 -7.39
C PRO A 54 5.39 18.84 -7.88
N PRO A 55 5.99 17.72 -7.44
CA PRO A 55 5.55 16.39 -7.82
C PRO A 55 4.13 16.12 -7.31
N GLN A 56 3.27 15.62 -8.19
CA GLN A 56 1.93 15.18 -7.81
C GLN A 56 1.98 13.71 -7.35
N PHE A 57 2.20 13.50 -6.06
CA PHE A 57 2.13 12.16 -5.48
C PHE A 57 0.68 11.74 -5.27
N SER A 58 0.18 10.87 -6.15
CA SER A 58 -1.16 10.30 -6.04
C SER A 58 -1.16 9.10 -5.07
N MET A 59 -1.90 9.21 -3.96
CA MET A 59 -2.04 8.12 -2.97
C MET A 59 -2.85 6.92 -3.49
N LYS A 60 -3.33 6.93 -4.74
CA LYS A 60 -4.20 5.88 -5.33
C LYS A 60 -3.66 4.46 -5.17
N ARG A 61 -2.34 4.28 -5.15
CA ARG A 61 -1.71 2.94 -4.96
C ARG A 61 -1.81 2.41 -3.53
N LEU A 62 -1.82 3.29 -2.52
CA LEU A 62 -1.96 2.90 -1.11
C LEU A 62 -3.43 2.66 -0.72
N THR A 63 -4.36 3.38 -1.36
CA THR A 63 -5.78 3.34 -1.02
C THR A 63 -6.41 1.97 -1.27
N ALA A 64 -6.02 1.28 -2.34
CA ALA A 64 -6.63 -0.01 -2.72
C ALA A 64 -6.45 -1.10 -1.64
N GLY A 65 -5.24 -1.23 -1.08
CA GLY A 65 -4.96 -2.21 -0.04
C GLY A 65 -5.71 -1.93 1.26
N VAL A 66 -5.73 -0.66 1.69
CA VAL A 66 -6.41 -0.26 2.93
C VAL A 66 -7.93 -0.46 2.82
N ILE A 67 -8.54 -0.10 1.67
CA ILE A 67 -9.97 -0.30 1.44
C ILE A 67 -10.33 -1.79 1.49
N ALA A 68 -9.52 -2.66 0.87
CA ALA A 68 -9.79 -4.10 0.86
C ALA A 68 -9.80 -4.70 2.27
N VAL A 69 -8.85 -4.32 3.13
CA VAL A 69 -8.79 -4.80 4.53
C VAL A 69 -10.01 -4.32 5.32
N ILE A 70 -10.38 -3.05 5.20
CA ILE A 70 -11.57 -2.48 5.89
C ILE A 70 -12.85 -3.21 5.47
N ALA A 71 -13.00 -3.51 4.18
CA ALA A 71 -14.16 -4.24 3.67
C ALA A 71 -14.27 -5.65 4.28
N VAL A 72 -13.16 -6.39 4.37
CA VAL A 72 -13.17 -7.74 4.97
C VAL A 72 -13.51 -7.70 6.46
N VAL A 73 -12.92 -6.77 7.22
CA VAL A 73 -13.18 -6.61 8.66
C VAL A 73 -14.64 -6.27 8.92
N SER A 74 -15.21 -5.33 8.16
CA SER A 74 -16.62 -4.95 8.32
C SER A 74 -17.57 -6.11 8.04
N VAL A 75 -17.33 -6.90 6.99
CA VAL A 75 -18.12 -8.10 6.70
C VAL A 75 -18.03 -9.13 7.82
N ALA A 76 -16.83 -9.37 8.37
CA ALA A 76 -16.63 -10.31 9.46
C ALA A 76 -17.37 -9.89 10.74
N VAL A 77 -17.35 -8.59 11.08
CA VAL A 77 -18.07 -8.04 12.23
C VAL A 77 -19.58 -8.19 12.04
N VAL A 78 -20.11 -7.83 10.87
CA VAL A 78 -21.55 -7.96 10.57
C VAL A 78 -21.98 -9.43 10.65
N ALA A 79 -21.24 -10.35 10.05
CA ALA A 79 -21.52 -11.78 10.12
C ALA A 79 -21.52 -12.28 11.58
N GLY A 80 -20.52 -11.88 12.38
CA GLY A 80 -20.43 -12.23 13.80
C GLY A 80 -21.65 -11.75 14.60
N VAL A 81 -22.08 -10.50 14.39
CA VAL A 81 -23.29 -9.95 15.04
C VAL A 81 -24.54 -10.70 14.63
N VAL A 82 -24.72 -10.99 13.34
CA VAL A 82 -25.88 -11.73 12.83
C VAL A 82 -25.97 -13.12 13.47
N VAL A 83 -24.85 -13.86 13.51
CA VAL A 83 -24.79 -15.19 14.13
C VAL A 83 -25.14 -15.11 15.62
N LEU A 84 -24.61 -14.11 16.34
CA LEU A 84 -24.89 -13.91 17.76
C LEU A 84 -26.38 -13.68 18.01
N VAL A 85 -27.00 -12.78 17.23
CA VAL A 85 -28.43 -12.43 17.36
C VAL A 85 -29.32 -13.64 17.04
N VAL A 86 -29.05 -14.36 15.95
CA VAL A 86 -29.83 -15.55 15.56
C VAL A 86 -29.73 -16.64 16.61
N THR A 87 -28.52 -16.90 17.14
CA THR A 87 -28.31 -17.91 18.17
C THR A 87 -29.05 -17.56 19.45
N LYS A 88 -28.98 -16.29 19.89
CA LYS A 88 -29.68 -15.81 21.08
C LYS A 88 -31.19 -15.88 20.93
N ARG A 89 -31.73 -15.47 19.76
CA ARG A 89 -33.17 -15.59 19.47
C ARG A 89 -33.63 -17.04 19.41
N ARG A 90 -32.88 -17.95 18.77
CA ARG A 90 -33.23 -19.38 18.70
C ARG A 90 -33.23 -20.05 20.08
N LYS A 91 -32.26 -19.73 20.95
CA LYS A 91 -32.23 -20.25 22.32
C LYS A 91 -33.44 -19.76 23.12
N SER A 92 -33.67 -18.44 23.17
CA SER A 92 -34.80 -17.87 23.90
C SER A 92 -36.17 -18.37 23.41
N GLY A 93 -36.34 -18.56 22.09
CA GLY A 93 -37.57 -19.13 21.53
C GLY A 93 -37.82 -20.60 21.90
N LYS A 94 -36.77 -21.40 22.16
CA LYS A 94 -36.92 -22.77 22.66
C LYS A 94 -37.31 -22.78 24.14
N TYR A 95 -36.63 -21.99 24.98
CA TYR A 95 -36.97 -21.88 26.40
C TYR A 95 -38.42 -21.43 26.60
N LYS A 96 -38.86 -20.39 25.89
CA LYS A 96 -40.23 -19.89 25.99
C LYS A 96 -41.28 -20.92 25.56
N LYS A 97 -40.96 -21.75 24.57
CA LYS A 97 -41.86 -22.83 24.11
C LYS A 97 -41.91 -24.02 25.07
N VAL A 98 -40.81 -24.35 25.74
CA VAL A 98 -40.76 -25.42 26.74
C VAL A 98 -41.54 -25.00 27.98
N GLU A 99 -41.31 -23.79 28.49
CA GLU A 99 -42.06 -23.27 29.65
C GLU A 99 -43.58 -23.22 29.39
N LEU A 100 -44.00 -22.79 28.19
CA LEU A 100 -45.42 -22.80 27.79
C LEU A 100 -46.01 -24.22 27.70
N LYS A 101 -45.21 -25.21 27.34
CA LYS A 101 -45.67 -26.60 27.25
C LYS A 101 -45.80 -27.22 28.64
N GLU A 102 -44.82 -27.00 29.53
CA GLU A 102 -44.84 -27.50 30.90
C GLU A 102 -45.98 -26.88 31.74
N LEU A 103 -46.23 -25.57 31.59
CA LEU A 103 -47.39 -24.90 32.19
C LEU A 103 -48.74 -25.42 31.65
N GLY A 104 -48.76 -25.93 30.41
CA GLY A 104 -49.95 -26.55 29.81
C GLY A 104 -50.22 -27.97 30.32
N GLU A 105 -49.15 -28.75 30.56
CA GLU A 105 -49.25 -30.11 31.13
C GLU A 105 -49.67 -30.07 32.61
N MET A 106 -49.12 -29.17 33.43
CA MET A 106 -49.52 -29.01 34.85
C MET A 106 -50.98 -28.61 35.04
N ARG A 107 -51.58 -27.93 34.05
CA ARG A 107 -53.00 -27.54 34.10
C ARG A 107 -53.95 -28.65 33.65
N SER A 108 -53.41 -29.74 33.11
CA SER A 108 -54.18 -30.85 32.54
C SER A 108 -54.16 -32.12 33.40
N GLU A 109 -53.44 -32.13 34.54
CA GLU A 109 -53.56 -33.21 35.52
C GLU A 109 -54.95 -33.15 36.18
N PRO A 110 -55.79 -34.19 36.03
CA PRO A 110 -57.09 -34.22 36.66
C PRO A 110 -56.91 -34.50 38.16
N SER A 111 -57.38 -33.58 39.01
CA SER A 111 -57.61 -33.86 40.41
C SER A 111 -58.68 -34.95 40.52
N LEU A 112 -58.27 -36.16 40.91
CA LEU A 112 -59.15 -37.26 41.31
C LEU A 112 -60.00 -36.87 42.54
#